data_AF-A0A804QRK1-F1
#
_entry.id   AF-A0A804QRK1-F1
#
_cell.length_a   1.000
_cell.length_b   1.000
_cell.length_c   1.000
_cell.angle_alpha   90.00
_cell.angle_beta   90.00
_cell.angle_gamma   90.00
#
_symmetry.space_group_name_H-M   'P 1'
#
loop_
_entity.id
_entity.type
_entity.pdbx_description
1 polymer ?
#
loop_
_entity_poly.entity_id
_entity_poly.type
_entity_poly.pdbx_seq_one_letter_code
_entity_poly.pdbx_strand_id
1 'polypeptide(L)'
;AKDWKGLRVTVKLTVQNRQAKVSVIPSAAALVIKALKEPERDRKKVKNIKHSGNISLDDVIEIAKTMRHRSMAKELAGTVKEILGTCVSVGCTVDGKDPKDLQQEIDDGEVEIPSA
;
A
#
# COMPACT_ATOMS: atom_id res chain seq x y z
N ALA A 1 -15.45 5.33 6.54
CA ALA A 1 -14.80 5.66 7.84
C ALA A 1 -14.45 4.40 8.64
N LYS A 2 -15.32 3.38 8.64
CA LYS A 2 -15.01 2.06 9.21
C LYS A 2 -13.81 1.39 8.54
N ASP A 3 -13.55 1.71 7.27
CA ASP A 3 -12.52 1.09 6.43
C ASP A 3 -11.07 1.34 6.87
N TRP A 4 -10.87 2.34 7.75
CA TRP A 4 -9.55 2.76 8.23
C TRP A 4 -9.36 2.53 9.73
N LYS A 5 -10.30 1.82 10.37
CA LYS A 5 -10.26 1.59 11.82
C LYS A 5 -8.98 0.85 12.19
N GLY A 6 -8.24 1.39 13.15
CA GLY A 6 -6.96 0.83 13.61
C GLY A 6 -5.73 1.22 12.77
N LEU A 7 -5.91 1.88 11.61
CA LEU A 7 -4.82 2.31 10.73
C LEU A 7 -4.47 3.79 10.94
N ARG A 8 -3.19 4.13 10.81
CA ARG A 8 -2.75 5.54 10.75
C ARG A 8 -2.98 6.03 9.32
N VAL A 9 -3.91 6.97 9.16
CA VAL A 9 -4.21 7.59 7.87
C VAL A 9 -4.05 9.09 7.97
N THR A 10 -3.48 9.69 6.93
CA THR A 10 -3.31 11.13 6.85
C THR A 10 -4.62 11.76 6.39
N VAL A 11 -4.99 12.88 7.01
CA VAL A 11 -6.23 13.60 6.68
C VAL A 11 -5.87 14.99 6.20
N LYS A 12 -6.40 15.38 5.04
CA LYS A 12 -6.36 16.75 4.55
C LYS A 12 -7.64 17.46 4.95
N LEU A 13 -7.47 18.47 5.78
CA LEU A 13 -8.54 19.35 6.22
C LEU A 13 -8.58 20.58 5.31
N THR A 14 -9.66 20.75 4.55
CA THR A 14 -9.91 21.97 3.78
C THR A 14 -10.91 22.81 4.56
N VAL A 15 -10.49 23.98 5.03
CA VAL A 15 -11.34 24.92 5.78
C VAL A 15 -11.73 26.06 4.86
N GLN A 16 -13.03 26.26 4.64
CA GLN A 16 -13.59 27.40 3.90
C GLN A 16 -14.78 27.95 4.68
N ASN A 17 -14.83 29.26 4.91
CA ASN A 17 -15.95 29.95 5.59
C ASN A 17 -16.40 29.28 6.91
N ARG A 18 -15.44 28.90 7.77
CA ARG A 18 -15.67 28.16 9.04
C ARG A 18 -16.28 26.76 8.88
N GLN A 19 -16.45 26.27 7.65
CA GLN A 19 -16.83 24.89 7.37
C GLN A 19 -15.57 24.07 7.07
N ALA A 20 -15.37 23.01 7.85
CA ALA A 20 -14.23 22.12 7.71
C ALA A 20 -14.65 20.87 6.93
N LYS A 21 -14.09 20.68 5.73
CA LYS A 21 -14.24 19.46 4.94
C LYS A 21 -13.04 18.56 5.17
N VAL A 22 -13.29 17.37 5.70
CA VAL A 22 -12.27 16.34 5.93
C VAL A 22 -12.15 15.46 4.70
N SER A 23 -10.95 15.34 4.15
CA SER A 23 -10.62 14.40 3.07
C SER A 23 -9.54 13.42 3.54
N VAL A 24 -9.79 12.13 3.37
CA VAL A 24 -8.87 11.07 3.80
C VAL A 24 -7.87 10.84 2.67
N ILE A 25 -6.58 10.94 2.98
CA ILE A 25 -5.48 10.66 2.06
C ILE A 25 -4.88 9.31 2.45
N PRO A 26 -5.20 8.22 1.73
CA PRO A 26 -4.67 6.90 2.06
C PRO A 26 -3.16 6.89 1.83
N SER A 27 -2.37 6.39 2.79
CA SER A 27 -0.95 6.13 2.54
C SER A 27 -0.77 4.79 1.81
N ALA A 28 0.36 4.61 1.11
CA ALA A 28 0.69 3.32 0.48
C ALA A 28 0.66 2.19 1.51
N ALA A 29 1.30 2.39 2.67
CA ALA A 29 1.27 1.43 3.78
C ALA A 29 -0.16 1.11 4.28
N ALA A 30 -1.05 2.11 4.34
CA ALA A 30 -2.44 1.86 4.76
C ALA A 30 -3.21 1.01 3.74
N LEU A 31 -2.94 1.17 2.44
CA LEU A 31 -3.54 0.35 1.38
C LEU A 31 -3.00 -1.08 1.43
N VAL A 32 -1.68 -1.26 1.61
CA VAL A 32 -1.04 -2.58 1.75
C VAL A 32 -1.59 -3.32 2.97
N ILE A 33 -1.66 -2.67 4.15
CA ILE A 33 -2.20 -3.30 5.36
C ILE A 33 -3.69 -3.62 5.21
N LYS A 34 -4.44 -2.81 4.45
CA LYS A 34 -5.84 -3.09 4.14
C LYS A 34 -5.98 -4.33 3.26
N ALA A 35 -5.11 -4.50 2.25
CA ALA A 35 -5.09 -5.68 1.39
C ALA A 35 -4.71 -6.96 2.16
N LEU A 36 -3.84 -6.85 3.18
CA LEU A 36 -3.49 -7.97 4.06
C LEU A 36 -4.67 -8.56 4.84
N LYS A 37 -5.78 -7.83 4.99
CA LYS A 37 -6.98 -8.24 5.75
C LYS A 37 -6.66 -8.78 7.16
N GLU A 38 -5.56 -8.31 7.75
CA GLU A 38 -5.16 -8.72 9.10
C GLU A 38 -6.20 -8.24 10.13
N PRO A 39 -6.44 -9.04 11.20
CA PRO A 39 -7.40 -8.69 12.23
C PRO A 39 -7.02 -7.38 12.93
N GLU A 40 -8.03 -6.67 13.45
CA GLU A 40 -7.84 -5.39 14.14
C GLU A 40 -6.82 -5.55 15.28
N ARG A 41 -5.67 -4.90 15.14
CA ARG A 41 -4.58 -5.02 16.10
C ARG A 41 -4.86 -4.15 17.33
N ASP A 42 -4.93 -4.77 18.51
CA ASP A 42 -4.95 -4.03 19.79
C ASP A 42 -3.54 -3.50 20.11
N ARG A 43 -3.25 -2.30 19.61
CA ARG A 43 -1.94 -1.62 19.77
C ARG A 43 -1.55 -1.37 21.23
N LYS A 44 -2.49 -1.49 22.18
CA LYS A 44 -2.19 -1.28 23.61
C LYS A 44 -1.53 -2.51 24.26
N LYS A 45 -1.84 -3.72 23.80
CA LYS A 45 -1.39 -4.96 24.45
C LYS A 45 -0.10 -5.52 23.85
N VAL A 46 0.04 -5.47 22.53
CA VAL A 46 1.21 -6.05 21.85
C VAL A 46 1.84 -5.00 20.94
N LYS A 47 3.07 -4.61 21.29
CA LYS A 47 3.89 -3.68 20.50
C LYS A 47 4.70 -4.47 19.47
N ASN A 48 4.96 -3.85 18.31
CA ASN A 48 5.87 -4.38 17.28
C ASN A 48 5.49 -5.75 16.70
N ILE A 49 4.21 -6.02 16.49
CA ILE A 49 3.77 -7.20 15.75
C ILE A 49 4.28 -7.07 14.31
N LYS A 50 5.16 -7.98 13.88
CA LYS A 50 5.56 -8.09 12.47
C LYS A 50 4.32 -8.41 11.65
N HIS A 51 4.10 -7.69 10.55
CA HIS A 51 3.15 -8.18 9.55
C HIS A 51 3.78 -9.43 8.92
N SER A 52 2.97 -10.45 8.66
CA SER A 52 3.44 -11.71 8.07
C SER A 52 2.45 -12.25 7.05
N GLY A 53 1.52 -11.41 6.60
CA GLY A 53 0.56 -11.81 5.59
C GLY A 53 1.15 -11.77 4.19
N ASN A 54 0.48 -12.47 3.29
CA ASN A 54 0.76 -12.53 1.87
C ASN A 54 -0.30 -11.72 1.12
N ILE A 55 0.12 -10.95 0.13
CA ILE A 55 -0.76 -10.21 -0.79
C ILE A 55 -0.59 -10.81 -2.19
N SER A 56 -1.60 -10.76 -3.05
CA SER A 56 -1.44 -11.14 -4.47
C SER A 56 -0.78 -10.00 -5.27
N LEU A 57 -0.10 -10.33 -6.37
CA LEU A 57 0.39 -9.32 -7.29
C LEU A 57 -0.74 -8.44 -7.86
N ASP A 58 -1.93 -9.02 -8.07
CA ASP A 58 -3.11 -8.29 -8.53
C ASP A 58 -3.51 -7.17 -7.56
N ASP A 59 -3.55 -7.46 -6.26
CA ASP A 59 -3.83 -6.46 -5.21
C ASP A 59 -2.76 -5.35 -5.23
N VAL A 60 -1.49 -5.70 -5.46
CA VAL A 60 -0.40 -4.71 -5.60
C VAL A 60 -0.62 -3.82 -6.83
N ILE A 61 -1.03 -4.39 -7.96
CA ILE A 61 -1.31 -3.65 -9.20
C ILE A 61 -2.52 -2.71 -9.00
N GLU A 62 -3.57 -3.16 -8.31
CA GLU A 62 -4.71 -2.30 -7.96
C GLU A 62 -4.28 -1.14 -7.06
N ILE A 63 -3.48 -1.41 -6.03
CA ILE A 63 -2.92 -0.38 -5.17
C ILE A 63 -2.07 0.59 -6.01
N ALA A 64 -1.29 0.10 -6.98
CA ALA A 64 -0.50 0.93 -7.89
C ALA A 64 -1.36 1.86 -8.73
N LYS A 65 -2.46 1.34 -9.29
CA LYS A 65 -3.43 2.14 -10.04
C LYS A 65 -4.05 3.23 -9.15
N THR A 66 -4.43 2.91 -7.92
CA THR A 66 -4.96 3.93 -6.99
C THR A 66 -3.91 4.97 -6.58
N MET A 67 -2.64 4.58 -6.46
CA MET A 67 -1.53 5.47 -6.09
C MET A 67 -0.96 6.26 -7.27
N ARG A 68 -1.33 5.92 -8.50
CA ARG A 68 -0.77 6.49 -9.74
C ARG A 68 -0.82 8.01 -9.79
N HIS A 69 -1.89 8.62 -9.29
CA HIS A 69 -2.05 10.09 -9.23
C HIS A 69 -1.06 10.79 -8.30
N ARG A 70 -0.37 10.07 -7.41
CA ARG A 70 0.63 10.58 -6.47
C ARG A 70 2.05 10.09 -6.75
N SER A 71 2.19 9.01 -7.51
CA SER A 71 3.51 8.51 -7.90
C SER A 71 4.12 9.42 -8.96
N MET A 72 5.44 9.62 -8.86
CA MET A 72 6.23 10.36 -9.85
C MET A 72 6.86 9.43 -10.89
N ALA A 73 6.55 8.13 -10.85
CA ALA A 73 7.08 7.16 -11.81
C ALA A 73 6.56 7.41 -13.22
N LYS A 74 7.43 7.25 -14.24
CA LYS A 74 7.04 7.39 -15.65
C LYS A 74 5.99 6.36 -16.08
N GLU A 75 6.15 5.12 -15.63
CA GLU A 75 5.32 3.98 -16.01
C GLU A 75 4.67 3.30 -14.81
N LEU A 76 3.61 2.51 -15.05
CA LEU A 76 2.95 1.75 -13.99
C LEU A 76 3.90 0.77 -13.31
N ALA A 77 4.83 0.18 -14.08
CA ALA A 77 5.86 -0.71 -13.55
C ALA A 77 6.69 -0.06 -12.43
N GLY A 78 7.08 1.22 -12.60
CA GLY A 78 7.76 1.96 -11.54
C GLY A 78 6.87 2.21 -10.31
N THR A 79 5.56 2.40 -10.51
CA THR A 79 4.61 2.58 -9.39
C THR A 79 4.41 1.29 -8.60
N VAL A 80 4.38 0.15 -9.29
CA VAL A 80 4.32 -1.18 -8.67
C VAL A 80 5.60 -1.45 -7.86
N LYS A 81 6.79 -1.13 -8.40
CA LYS A 81 8.06 -1.24 -7.66
C LYS A 81 8.08 -0.39 -6.40
N GLU A 82 7.57 0.84 -6.45
CA GLU A 82 7.42 1.68 -5.26
C GLU A 82 6.56 1.00 -4.18
N ILE A 83 5.45 0.36 -4.59
CA ILE A 83 4.58 -0.33 -3.64
C ILE A 83 5.22 -1.60 -3.09
N LEU A 84 5.91 -2.38 -3.93
CA LEU A 84 6.71 -3.52 -3.47
C LEU A 84 7.76 -3.09 -2.45
N GLY A 85 8.40 -1.92 -2.64
CA GLY A 85 9.29 -1.32 -1.65
C GLY A 85 8.59 -1.04 -0.30
N THR A 86 7.34 -0.55 -0.33
CA THR A 86 6.55 -0.44 0.91
C THR A 86 6.16 -1.79 1.51
N CYS A 87 5.92 -2.83 0.69
CA CYS A 87 5.64 -4.18 1.17
C CYS A 87 6.79 -4.74 2.01
N VAL A 88 8.05 -4.51 1.58
CA VAL A 88 9.26 -4.87 2.37
C VAL A 88 9.23 -4.20 3.75
N SER A 89 8.90 -2.90 3.79
CA SER A 89 8.89 -2.13 5.04
C SER A 89 7.77 -2.55 5.99
N VAL A 90 6.63 -2.98 5.45
CA VAL A 90 5.51 -3.55 6.22
C VAL A 90 5.87 -4.96 6.72
N GLY A 91 6.59 -5.73 5.93
CA GLY A 91 6.97 -7.13 6.23
C GLY A 91 6.03 -8.16 5.60
N CYS A 92 5.35 -7.82 4.50
CA CYS A 92 4.49 -8.76 3.79
C CYS A 92 5.21 -9.39 2.59
N THR A 93 4.87 -10.65 2.30
CA THR A 93 5.25 -11.32 1.06
C THR A 93 4.22 -11.01 -0.03
N VAL A 94 4.62 -11.14 -1.29
CA VAL A 94 3.72 -11.02 -2.43
C VAL A 94 3.81 -12.31 -3.24
N ASP A 95 2.69 -12.99 -3.43
CA ASP A 95 2.63 -14.33 -4.03
C ASP A 95 3.65 -15.34 -3.48
N GLY A 96 3.93 -15.24 -2.17
CA GLY A 96 4.88 -16.09 -1.47
C GLY A 96 6.36 -15.75 -1.70
N LYS A 97 6.67 -14.75 -2.55
CA LYS A 97 8.03 -14.26 -2.81
C LYS A 97 8.36 -13.04 -1.96
N ASP A 98 9.66 -12.78 -1.78
CA ASP A 98 10.12 -11.53 -1.18
C ASP A 98 9.85 -10.39 -2.18
N PRO A 99 9.30 -9.24 -1.74
CA PRO A 99 9.04 -8.12 -2.65
C PRO A 99 10.31 -7.56 -3.32
N LYS A 100 11.52 -7.85 -2.81
CA LYS A 100 12.78 -7.51 -3.49
C LYS A 100 13.05 -8.41 -4.69
N ASP A 101 12.76 -9.69 -4.58
CA ASP A 101 12.93 -10.64 -5.68
C ASP A 101 11.96 -10.28 -6.81
N LEU A 102 10.70 -9.98 -6.47
CA LEU A 102 9.73 -9.49 -7.44
C LEU A 102 10.14 -8.17 -8.11
N GLN A 103 10.81 -7.27 -7.40
CA GLN A 103 11.33 -6.04 -8.03
C GLN A 103 12.37 -6.38 -9.11
N GLN A 104 13.23 -7.36 -8.86
CA GLN A 104 14.21 -7.85 -9.82
C GLN A 104 13.52 -8.56 -11.00
N GLU A 105 12.55 -9.44 -10.74
CA GLU A 105 11.77 -10.11 -11.80
C GLU A 105 11.06 -9.11 -12.73
N ILE A 106 10.64 -7.95 -12.21
CA ILE A 106 10.08 -6.86 -13.03
C ILE A 106 11.18 -6.11 -13.80
N ASP A 107 12.38 -5.94 -13.24
CA ASP A 107 13.54 -5.38 -13.95
C ASP A 107 14.02 -6.31 -15.08
N ASP A 108 14.00 -7.61 -14.85
CA ASP A 108 14.40 -8.66 -15.80
C ASP A 108 13.32 -8.94 -16.86
N GLY A 109 12.10 -8.43 -16.66
CA GLY A 109 10.96 -8.59 -17.57
C GLY A 109 10.25 -9.94 -17.47
N GLU A 110 10.50 -10.71 -16.42
CA GLU A 110 9.80 -11.98 -16.15
C GLU A 110 8.35 -11.76 -15.73
N VAL A 111 8.07 -10.63 -15.05
CA VAL A 111 6.73 -10.24 -14.62
C VAL A 111 6.26 -9.05 -15.46
N GLU A 112 5.37 -9.33 -16.40
CA GLU A 112 4.73 -8.29 -17.22
C GLU A 112 3.71 -7.50 -16.41
N ILE A 113 3.97 -6.20 -16.27
CA ILE A 113 3.02 -5.27 -15.64
C ILE A 113 2.20 -4.60 -16.74
N PRO A 114 0.86 -4.59 -16.63
CA PRO A 114 0.01 -3.95 -17.64
C PRO A 114 0.36 -2.46 -17.79
N SER A 115 0.55 -2.02 -19.03
CA SER A 115 0.78 -0.61 -19.33
C SER A 115 -0.54 0.17 -19.25
N ALA A 116 -0.83 0.71 -18.05
CA ALA A 116 -1.98 1.55 -17.67
C ALA A 116 -3.34 0.81 -17.54
#